data_AF-A0A7K1VB13-F1
#
_entry.id   AF-A0A7K1VB13-F1
#
_cell.length_a   1.000
_cell.length_b   1.000
_cell.length_c   1.000
_cell.angle_alpha   90.00
_cell.angle_beta   90.00
_cell.angle_gamma   90.00
#
_symmetry.space_group_name_H-M   'P 1'
#
loop_
_entity.id
_entity.type
_entity.pdbx_description
1 polymer ?
#
loop_
_entity_poly.entity_id
_entity_poly.type
_entity_poly.pdbx_seq_one_letter_code
_entity_poly.pdbx_strand_id
1 'polypeptide(L)'
;MVSQIVTIAGVLVGAVSSYVATYVLTRQRNRYELSTRWDSRKLDAYEAYVDKVRANISAAWTLYHAYRSEDQHPDPRTEEELRALLSETGGERSRAFERIMLLGGDDVVETAHHLNAVVAELVWRAGLSR
;
A
#
# COMPACT_ATOMS: atom_id res chain seq x y z
N MET A 1 18.06 13.46 -0.86
CA MET A 1 16.61 13.67 -1.10
C MET A 1 15.75 12.40 -1.00
N VAL A 2 16.31 11.18 -1.09
CA VAL A 2 15.57 9.90 -0.90
C VAL A 2 15.01 9.72 0.52
N SER A 3 15.72 10.23 1.53
CA SER A 3 15.30 10.14 2.94
C SER A 3 13.92 10.75 3.20
N GLN A 4 13.55 11.85 2.54
CA GLN A 4 12.25 12.48 2.72
C GLN A 4 11.09 11.59 2.24
N ILE A 5 11.29 10.82 1.18
CA ILE A 5 10.23 9.98 0.59
C ILE A 5 9.94 8.78 1.50
N VAL A 6 10.97 8.19 2.10
CA VAL A 6 10.81 7.11 3.11
C VAL A 6 10.09 7.65 4.35
N THR A 7 10.43 8.86 4.79
CA THR A 7 9.73 9.51 5.91
C THR A 7 8.27 9.78 5.57
N ILE A 8 7.96 10.27 4.37
CA ILE A 8 6.58 10.53 3.95
C ILE A 8 5.79 9.23 3.81
N ALA A 9 6.37 8.17 3.25
CA ALA A 9 5.72 6.86 3.16
C ALA A 9 5.49 6.25 4.55
N GLY A 10 6.45 6.36 5.46
CA GLY A 10 6.31 5.92 6.85
C GLY A 10 5.22 6.69 7.60
N VAL A 11 5.15 8.01 7.42
CA VAL A 11 4.11 8.86 8.02
C VAL A 11 2.75 8.58 7.40
N LEU A 12 2.65 8.36 6.10
CA LEU A 12 1.39 7.99 5.44
C LEU A 12 0.88 6.63 5.91
N VAL A 13 1.76 5.63 6.01
CA VAL A 13 1.40 4.32 6.56
C VAL A 13 0.97 4.47 8.02
N GLY A 14 1.72 5.23 8.84
CA GLY A 14 1.35 5.49 10.24
C GLY A 14 0.01 6.21 10.38
N ALA A 15 -0.24 7.23 9.56
CA ALA A 15 -1.48 8.00 9.57
C ALA A 15 -2.68 7.15 9.10
N VAL A 16 -2.50 6.34 8.06
CA VAL A 16 -3.53 5.39 7.58
C VAL A 16 -3.81 4.33 8.64
N SER A 17 -2.79 3.77 9.28
CA SER A 17 -2.97 2.83 10.39
C SER A 17 -3.69 3.48 11.58
N SER A 18 -3.36 4.72 11.95
CA SER A 18 -4.04 5.46 13.02
C SER A 18 -5.48 5.81 12.67
N TYR A 19 -5.77 6.17 11.42
CA TYR A 19 -7.13 6.46 10.96
C TYR A 19 -7.99 5.19 10.96
N VAL A 20 -7.46 4.08 10.42
CA VAL A 20 -8.14 2.78 10.42
C VAL A 20 -8.37 2.30 11.86
N ALA A 21 -7.37 2.41 12.74
CA ALA A 21 -7.53 2.05 14.15
C ALA A 21 -8.63 2.88 14.85
N THR A 22 -8.67 4.19 14.59
CA THR A 22 -9.68 5.10 15.14
C THR A 22 -11.07 4.81 14.59
N TYR A 23 -11.18 4.51 13.30
CA TYR A 23 -12.42 4.11 12.64
C TYR A 23 -12.95 2.77 13.18
N VAL A 24 -12.08 1.78 13.37
CA VAL A 24 -12.45 0.49 13.99
C VAL A 24 -12.92 0.68 15.45
N LEU A 25 -12.22 1.52 16.23
CA LEU A 25 -12.56 1.81 17.63
C LEU A 25 -13.88 2.58 17.79
N THR A 26 -14.17 3.53 16.90
CA THR A 26 -15.44 4.28 16.92
C THR A 26 -16.62 3.44 16.43
N ARG A 27 -16.40 2.49 15.51
CA ARG A 27 -17.45 1.63 14.95
C ARG A 27 -17.87 0.48 15.87
N GLN A 28 -16.96 -0.09 16.67
CA GLN A 28 -17.29 -1.15 17.64
C GLN A 28 -18.39 -0.75 18.65
N ARG A 29 -18.63 0.55 18.83
CA ARG A 29 -19.63 1.07 19.75
C ARG A 29 -21.06 1.10 19.19
N ASN A 30 -21.28 0.83 17.90
CA ASN A 30 -22.60 0.95 17.27
C ASN A 30 -23.02 -0.22 16.34
N ARG A 31 -23.89 -1.09 16.90
CA ARG A 31 -24.95 -1.94 16.29
C ARG A 31 -24.64 -3.40 15.90
N TYR A 32 -25.13 -4.26 16.78
CA TYR A 32 -25.29 -5.72 16.82
C TYR A 32 -25.58 -6.53 15.53
N GLU A 33 -24.93 -7.70 15.51
CA GLU A 33 -25.20 -9.03 14.92
C GLU A 33 -25.27 -9.24 13.40
N LEU A 34 -25.93 -8.39 12.59
CA LEU A 34 -25.83 -8.45 11.11
C LEU A 34 -24.66 -7.60 10.58
N SER A 35 -24.24 -6.61 11.37
CA SER A 35 -23.09 -5.74 11.11
C SER A 35 -21.77 -6.51 11.09
N THR A 36 -21.63 -7.54 11.93
CA THR A 36 -20.36 -8.18 12.22
C THR A 36 -19.70 -8.84 11.01
N ARG A 37 -20.48 -9.50 10.13
CA ARG A 37 -19.94 -10.16 8.93
C ARG A 37 -19.63 -9.17 7.80
N TRP A 38 -20.40 -8.10 7.69
CA TRP A 38 -20.12 -7.06 6.70
C TRP A 38 -18.91 -6.21 7.14
N ASP A 39 -18.80 -5.95 8.44
CA ASP A 39 -17.65 -5.28 9.05
C ASP A 39 -16.38 -6.13 8.97
N SER A 40 -16.47 -7.45 9.16
CA SER A 40 -15.30 -8.33 8.99
C SER A 40 -14.79 -8.30 7.55
N ARG A 41 -15.68 -8.38 6.56
CA ARG A 41 -15.28 -8.29 5.13
C ARG A 41 -14.69 -6.93 4.75
N LYS A 42 -15.12 -5.84 5.40
CA LYS A 42 -14.51 -4.53 5.24
C LYS A 42 -13.10 -4.51 5.82
N LEU A 43 -12.94 -5.00 7.05
CA LEU A 43 -11.64 -5.06 7.71
C LEU A 43 -10.65 -5.90 6.89
N ASP A 44 -11.08 -7.07 6.42
CA ASP A 44 -10.27 -7.94 5.55
C ASP A 44 -9.86 -7.23 4.26
N ALA A 45 -10.76 -6.43 3.67
CA ALA A 45 -10.45 -5.65 2.47
C ALA A 45 -9.45 -4.53 2.75
N TYR A 46 -9.57 -3.88 3.90
CA TYR A 46 -8.69 -2.77 4.31
C TYR A 46 -7.27 -3.29 4.60
N GLU A 47 -7.18 -4.37 5.37
CA GLU A 47 -5.93 -5.07 5.67
C GLU A 47 -5.25 -5.53 4.38
N ALA A 48 -5.98 -6.27 3.54
CA ALA A 48 -5.44 -6.76 2.27
C ALA A 48 -4.94 -5.62 1.37
N TYR A 49 -5.66 -4.49 1.31
CA TYR A 49 -5.22 -3.35 0.52
C TYR A 49 -3.93 -2.74 1.06
N VAL A 50 -3.84 -2.52 2.38
CA VAL A 50 -2.64 -1.97 3.02
C VAL A 50 -1.43 -2.90 2.82
N ASP A 51 -1.63 -4.22 2.93
CA ASP A 51 -0.57 -5.20 2.70
C ASP A 51 -0.07 -5.19 1.25
N LYS A 52 -0.99 -5.10 0.27
CA LYS A 52 -0.60 -5.01 -1.14
C LYS A 52 0.07 -3.67 -1.48
N VAL A 53 -0.33 -2.57 -0.84
CA VAL A 53 0.38 -1.29 -0.92
C VAL A 53 1.81 -1.44 -0.38
N ARG A 54 1.98 -2.04 0.80
CA ARG A 54 3.30 -2.27 1.40
C ARG A 54 4.19 -3.12 0.50
N ALA A 55 3.67 -4.23 -0.02
CA ALA A 55 4.41 -5.12 -0.93
C ALA A 55 4.88 -4.37 -2.19
N ASN A 56 4.02 -3.53 -2.77
CA ASN A 56 4.36 -2.77 -3.96
C ASN A 56 5.41 -1.67 -3.70
N ILE A 57 5.32 -0.97 -2.56
CA ILE A 57 6.36 -0.03 -2.13
C ILE A 57 7.69 -0.75 -1.89
N SER A 58 7.68 -1.92 -1.23
CA SER A 58 8.89 -2.71 -1.00
C SER A 58 9.53 -3.16 -2.30
N ALA A 59 8.75 -3.62 -3.29
CA ALA A 59 9.27 -3.97 -4.61
C ALA A 59 9.90 -2.76 -5.32
N ALA A 60 9.27 -1.58 -5.23
CA ALA A 60 9.81 -0.35 -5.80
C ALA A 60 11.13 0.07 -5.14
N TRP A 61 11.19 -0.05 -3.80
CA TRP A 61 12.39 0.21 -3.02
C TRP A 61 13.53 -0.73 -3.40
N THR A 62 13.27 -2.04 -3.45
CA THR A 62 14.27 -3.03 -3.85
C THR A 62 14.81 -2.73 -5.26
N LEU A 63 13.93 -2.44 -6.22
CA LEU A 63 14.35 -2.06 -7.57
C LEU A 63 15.22 -0.79 -7.56
N TYR A 64 14.82 0.25 -6.82
CA TYR A 64 15.57 1.50 -6.73
C TYR A 64 16.97 1.31 -6.12
N HIS A 65 17.11 0.46 -5.09
CA HIS A 65 18.38 0.23 -4.41
C HIS A 65 19.31 -0.69 -5.20
N ALA A 66 18.80 -1.78 -5.77
CA ALA A 66 19.59 -2.77 -6.52
C ALA A 66 20.48 -2.14 -7.62
N TYR A 67 20.08 -0.99 -8.18
CA TYR A 67 20.80 -0.32 -9.26
C TYR A 67 21.48 1.00 -8.86
N ARG A 68 21.38 1.43 -7.60
CA ARG A 68 21.94 2.71 -7.14
C ARG A 68 23.02 2.57 -6.07
N SER A 69 23.03 1.46 -5.35
CA SER A 69 23.96 1.28 -4.25
C SER A 69 25.24 0.57 -4.69
N GLU A 70 26.38 1.14 -4.28
CA GLU A 70 27.64 0.41 -4.00
C GLU A 70 27.45 -0.61 -2.84
N ASP A 71 26.27 -1.23 -2.71
CA ASP A 71 25.94 -2.10 -1.59
C ASP A 71 26.68 -3.43 -1.72
N GLN A 72 27.23 -3.87 -0.60
CA GLN A 72 28.01 -5.10 -0.46
C GLN A 72 27.17 -6.39 -0.54
N HIS A 73 25.86 -6.27 -0.74
CA HIS A 73 24.93 -7.39 -0.94
C HIS A 73 23.97 -7.07 -2.09
N PRO A 74 24.31 -7.43 -3.33
CA PRO A 74 23.38 -7.34 -4.44
C PRO A 74 22.17 -8.25 -4.18
N ASP A 75 20.96 -7.75 -4.48
CA ASP A 75 19.79 -8.61 -4.57
C ASP A 75 20.09 -9.71 -5.60
N PRO A 76 19.84 -11.00 -5.30
CA PRO A 76 20.18 -12.09 -6.22
C PRO A 76 19.34 -12.09 -7.50
N ARG A 77 18.24 -11.32 -7.54
CA ARG A 77 17.35 -11.23 -8.70
C ARG A 77 17.90 -10.26 -9.76
N THR A 78 17.65 -10.61 -11.01
CA THR A 78 17.89 -9.76 -12.18
C THR A 78 16.96 -8.55 -12.21
N GLU A 79 17.30 -7.56 -13.03
CA GLU A 79 16.47 -6.36 -13.19
C GLU A 79 15.09 -6.70 -13.71
N GLU A 80 15.04 -7.63 -14.66
CA GLU A 80 13.80 -8.10 -15.26
C GLU A 80 12.90 -8.78 -14.22
N GLU A 81 13.46 -9.60 -13.32
CA GLU A 81 12.73 -10.21 -12.21
C GLU A 81 12.21 -9.18 -11.20
N LEU A 82 13.01 -8.16 -10.87
CA LEU A 82 12.59 -7.08 -9.97
C LEU A 82 11.48 -6.21 -10.60
N ARG A 83 11.57 -5.93 -11.90
CA ARG A 83 10.51 -5.22 -12.64
C ARG A 83 9.24 -6.07 -12.76
N ALA A 84 9.38 -7.38 -12.97
CA ALA A 84 8.25 -8.30 -12.98
C ALA A 84 7.54 -8.33 -11.62
N LEU A 85 8.29 -8.40 -10.51
CA LEU A 85 7.75 -8.31 -9.16
C LEU A 85 7.03 -6.98 -8.90
N LEU A 86 7.60 -5.86 -9.37
CA LEU A 86 6.99 -4.54 -9.24
C LEU A 86 5.63 -4.47 -9.99
N SER A 87 5.58 -5.06 -11.18
CA SER A 87 4.34 -5.18 -11.97
C SER A 87 3.31 -6.08 -11.29
N GLU A 88 3.72 -7.25 -10.81
CA GLU A 88 2.86 -8.22 -10.12
C GLU A 88 2.21 -7.60 -8.88
N THR A 89 3.02 -7.06 -7.97
CA THR A 89 2.55 -6.40 -6.75
C THR A 89 1.67 -5.18 -7.06
N GLY A 90 1.93 -4.47 -8.15
CA GLY A 90 1.09 -3.39 -8.65
C GLY A 90 -0.30 -3.87 -9.07
N GLY A 91 -0.38 -4.99 -9.78
CA GLY A 91 -1.64 -5.64 -10.16
C GLY A 91 -2.42 -6.15 -8.95
N GLU A 92 -1.74 -6.75 -7.97
CA GLU A 92 -2.36 -7.16 -6.71
C GLU A 92 -2.95 -5.98 -5.92
N ARG A 93 -2.21 -4.87 -5.82
CA ARG A 93 -2.69 -3.62 -5.20
C ARG A 93 -3.93 -3.09 -5.92
N SER A 94 -3.96 -3.11 -7.26
CA SER A 94 -5.12 -2.67 -8.04
C SER A 94 -6.36 -3.51 -7.75
N ARG A 95 -6.23 -4.85 -7.71
CA ARG A 95 -7.35 -5.75 -7.36
C ARG A 95 -7.82 -5.55 -5.92
N ALA A 96 -6.92 -5.29 -4.99
CA ALA A 96 -7.28 -4.98 -3.62
C ALA A 96 -7.98 -3.62 -3.50
N PHE A 97 -7.56 -2.62 -4.28
CA PHE A 97 -8.19 -1.31 -4.34
C PHE A 97 -9.65 -1.40 -4.84
N GLU A 98 -9.93 -2.23 -5.84
CA GLU A 98 -11.32 -2.48 -6.30
C GLU A 98 -12.21 -3.00 -5.15
N ARG A 99 -11.67 -3.83 -4.26
CA ARG A 99 -12.43 -4.29 -3.08
C ARG A 99 -12.73 -3.15 -2.10
N ILE A 100 -11.83 -2.16 -1.98
CA ILE A 100 -12.12 -0.91 -1.24
C ILE A 100 -13.26 -0.15 -1.90
N MET A 101 -13.24 0.00 -3.23
CA MET A 101 -14.32 0.68 -3.95
C MET A 101 -15.70 0.04 -3.75
N LEU A 102 -15.75 -1.28 -3.54
CA LEU A 102 -17.00 -2.03 -3.36
C LEU A 102 -17.51 -2.05 -1.91
N LEU A 103 -16.61 -1.98 -0.93
CA LEU A 103 -16.94 -2.22 0.49
C LEU A 103 -16.71 -1.00 1.39
N GLY A 104 -15.89 -0.06 0.95
CA GLY A 104 -15.55 1.16 1.67
C GLY A 104 -16.71 2.15 1.77
N GLY A 105 -16.66 2.99 2.80
CA GLY A 105 -17.44 4.23 2.82
C GLY A 105 -16.75 5.31 1.99
N ASP A 106 -17.46 6.41 1.71
CA ASP A 106 -16.96 7.51 0.86
C ASP A 106 -15.61 8.06 1.35
N ASP A 107 -15.45 8.22 2.66
CA ASP A 107 -14.22 8.69 3.31
C ASP A 107 -13.03 7.74 3.11
N VAL A 108 -13.28 6.44 3.21
CA VAL A 108 -12.27 5.39 3.00
C VAL A 108 -11.89 5.33 1.53
N VAL A 109 -12.86 5.44 0.63
CA VAL A 109 -12.63 5.44 -0.82
C VAL A 109 -11.79 6.64 -1.24
N GLU A 110 -12.12 7.85 -0.77
CA GLU A 110 -11.34 9.06 -1.02
C GLU A 110 -9.90 8.93 -0.51
N THR A 111 -9.74 8.47 0.73
CA THR A 111 -8.42 8.24 1.34
C THR A 111 -7.60 7.22 0.54
N ALA A 112 -8.24 6.13 0.12
CA ALA A 112 -7.59 5.10 -0.67
C ALA A 112 -7.19 5.61 -2.06
N HIS A 113 -7.98 6.48 -2.69
CA HIS A 113 -7.59 7.16 -3.94
C HIS A 113 -6.32 8.01 -3.76
N HIS A 114 -6.26 8.81 -2.69
CA HIS A 114 -5.07 9.61 -2.37
C HIS A 114 -3.84 8.72 -2.16
N LEU A 115 -3.98 7.64 -1.38
CA LEU A 115 -2.90 6.69 -1.17
C LEU A 115 -2.45 6.04 -2.49
N ASN A 116 -3.41 5.65 -3.35
CA ASN A 116 -3.11 5.01 -4.63
C ASN A 116 -2.31 5.94 -5.55
N ALA A 117 -2.66 7.23 -5.57
CA ALA A 117 -1.95 8.26 -6.34
C ALA A 117 -0.52 8.47 -5.83
N VAL A 118 -0.31 8.59 -4.52
CA VAL A 118 1.04 8.74 -3.93
C VAL A 118 1.92 7.52 -4.23
N VAL A 119 1.38 6.31 -4.09
CA VAL A 119 2.14 5.09 -4.37
C VAL A 119 2.45 4.97 -5.86
N ALA A 120 1.54 5.39 -6.74
CA ALA A 120 1.81 5.42 -8.18
C ALA A 120 2.97 6.36 -8.53
N GLU A 121 3.05 7.53 -7.89
CA GLU A 121 4.18 8.45 -8.06
C GLU A 121 5.50 7.83 -7.58
N LEU A 122 5.50 7.16 -6.43
CA LEU A 122 6.67 6.49 -5.88
C LEU A 122 7.17 5.37 -6.81
N VAL A 123 6.26 4.52 -7.28
CA VAL A 123 6.56 3.41 -8.21
C VAL A 123 7.09 3.95 -9.54
N TRP A 124 6.47 5.00 -10.08
CA TRP A 124 6.92 5.65 -11.30
C TRP A 124 8.36 6.17 -11.18
N ARG A 125 8.71 6.82 -10.07
CA ARG A 125 10.07 7.30 -9.79
C ARG A 125 11.08 6.15 -9.69
N ALA A 126 10.72 5.03 -9.07
CA ALA A 126 11.57 3.85 -9.02
C ALA A 126 11.77 3.20 -10.41
N GLY A 127 10.75 3.23 -11.27
CA GLY A 127 10.84 2.71 -12.64
C GLY A 127 11.74 3.55 -13.56
N LEU A 128 11.81 4.87 -13.30
CA LEU A 128 12.58 5.85 -14.08
C LEU A 128 14.05 6.03 -13.65
N SER A 129 14.47 5.52 -12.50
CA SER A 129 15.87 5.63 -12.07
C SER A 129 16.79 4.78 -12.94
N ARG A 130 17.25 5.35 -14.05
CA ARG A 130 18.44 4.97 -14.81
C ARG A 130 19.57 5.92 -14.47
#